data_AF-A0A8C4VW42-F1
#
_entry.id   AF-A0A8C4VW42-F1
#
_cell.length_a   1.000
_cell.length_b   1.000
_cell.length_c   1.000
_cell.angle_alpha   90.00
_cell.angle_beta   90.00
_cell.angle_gamma   90.00
#
_symmetry.space_group_name_H-M   'P 1'
#
loop_
_entity.id
_entity.type
_entity.pdbx_description
1 polymer ?
#
loop_
_entity_poly.entity_id
_entity_poly.type
_entity_poly.pdbx_seq_one_letter_code
_entity_poly.pdbx_strand_id
1 'polypeptide(L)'
;MSSYEYQKQQTTFIHFEKIWKNSMIGTDTKIKITSCLSSFVEQSPGNLQQKLIRRSTHSKVNAFRERTSCNIRNFTGSGGGFRMGDKPIWEQIGSSFVQHYYHIFDTDRTQLGSLYIDASCLTWEGQQCQGKTAIVEKLSSLPFQKIQHSITSQDHQPTPDSCILSMVVGQLKADEDPIIGFHQIFILKNISDAWVCTNDMFRLALHNYG
;
A
#
# COMPACT_ATOMS: atom_id res chain seq x y z
N MET A 1 2.01 25.29 22.04
CA MET A 1 0.93 24.81 22.95
C MET A 1 1.15 25.40 24.33
N SER A 2 0.11 25.90 24.99
CA SER A 2 0.24 26.43 26.36
C SER A 2 0.52 25.29 27.36
N SER A 3 1.15 25.62 28.49
CA SER A 3 1.40 24.65 29.57
C SER A 3 0.11 23.96 30.05
N TYR A 4 -0.98 24.72 30.10
CA TYR A 4 -2.30 24.23 30.46
C TYR A 4 -2.85 23.18 29.47
N GLU A 5 -2.80 23.46 28.17
CA GLU A 5 -3.25 22.51 27.13
C GLU A 5 -2.39 21.23 27.11
N TYR A 6 -1.08 21.37 27.36
CA TYR A 6 -0.16 20.23 27.49
C TYR A 6 -0.54 19.30 28.65
N GLN A 7 -0.90 19.87 29.81
CA GLN A 7 -1.34 19.10 30.98
C GLN A 7 -2.72 18.47 30.77
N LYS A 8 -3.64 19.19 30.12
CA LYS A 8 -4.97 18.69 29.77
C LYS A 8 -4.88 17.46 28.87
N GLN A 9 -4.08 17.53 27.81
CA GLN A 9 -3.88 16.39 26.89
C GLN A 9 -3.25 15.17 27.57
N GLN A 10 -2.31 15.38 28.50
CA GLN A 10 -1.76 14.27 29.29
C GLN A 10 -2.79 13.63 30.21
N THR A 11 -3.62 14.44 30.86
CA THR A 11 -4.64 13.95 31.79
C THR A 11 -5.71 13.15 31.06
N THR A 12 -6.12 13.61 29.88
CA THR A 12 -7.02 12.89 28.97
C THR A 12 -6.47 11.53 28.58
N PHE A 13 -5.20 11.47 28.15
CA PHE A 13 -4.55 10.21 27.77
C PHE A 13 -4.52 9.20 28.94
N ILE A 14 -4.15 9.66 30.14
CA ILE A 14 -4.12 8.81 31.35
C ILE A 14 -5.52 8.28 31.70
N HIS A 15 -6.55 9.11 31.53
CA HIS A 15 -7.93 8.71 31.79
C HIS A 15 -8.36 7.55 30.88
N PHE A 16 -8.10 7.67 29.58
CA PHE A 16 -8.39 6.59 28.62
C PHE A 16 -7.58 5.31 28.88
N GLU A 17 -6.30 5.43 29.27
CA GLU A 17 -5.51 4.25 29.67
C GLU A 17 -6.09 3.55 30.92
N LYS A 18 -6.57 4.31 31.90
CA LYS A 18 -7.23 3.73 33.09
C LYS A 18 -8.49 2.96 32.72
N ILE A 19 -9.30 3.49 31.80
CA ILE A 19 -10.50 2.80 31.30
C ILE A 19 -10.09 1.51 30.58
N TRP A 20 -9.08 1.57 29.71
CA TRP A 20 -8.59 0.39 28.98
C TRP A 20 -8.11 -0.72 29.92
N LYS A 21 -7.40 -0.37 31.00
CA LYS A 21 -6.85 -1.31 31.99
C LYS A 21 -7.92 -1.96 32.89
N ASN A 22 -9.17 -1.49 32.83
CA ASN A 22 -10.26 -2.10 33.58
C ASN A 22 -10.52 -3.53 33.08
N SER A 23 -10.48 -4.51 33.97
CA SER A 23 -10.70 -5.92 33.63
C SER A 23 -12.15 -6.23 33.28
N MET A 24 -13.10 -5.35 33.64
CA MET A 24 -14.53 -5.53 33.41
C MET A 24 -15.01 -5.09 32.03
N ILE A 25 -14.16 -4.51 31.18
CA ILE A 25 -14.53 -4.10 29.81
C ILE A 25 -14.22 -5.20 28.79
N GLY A 26 -15.20 -5.48 27.91
CA GLY A 26 -15.10 -6.48 26.84
C GLY A 26 -14.10 -6.13 25.74
N THR A 27 -13.74 -7.13 24.95
CA THR A 27 -12.69 -7.05 23.91
C THR A 27 -12.98 -5.99 22.85
N ASP A 28 -14.23 -5.85 22.40
CA ASP A 28 -14.64 -4.86 21.41
C ASP A 28 -14.48 -3.42 21.92
N THR A 29 -14.80 -3.19 23.19
CA THR A 29 -14.60 -1.90 23.86
C THR A 29 -13.10 -1.58 23.97
N LYS A 30 -12.27 -2.57 24.29
CA LYS A 30 -10.81 -2.42 24.30
C LYS A 30 -10.25 -2.06 22.93
N ILE A 31 -10.80 -2.62 21.84
CA ILE A 31 -10.41 -2.29 20.46
C ILE A 31 -10.75 -0.83 20.13
N LYS A 32 -11.97 -0.38 20.43
CA LYS A 32 -12.41 1.00 20.20
C LYS A 32 -11.56 2.02 20.97
N ILE A 33 -11.27 1.74 22.24
CA ILE A 33 -10.41 2.61 23.06
C ILE A 33 -8.98 2.65 22.51
N THR A 34 -8.47 1.51 22.02
CA THR A 34 -7.12 1.43 21.41
C THR A 34 -7.03 2.28 20.14
N SER A 35 -8.05 2.24 19.29
CA SER A 35 -8.14 3.09 18.09
C SER A 35 -8.18 4.59 18.45
N CYS A 36 -9.01 4.96 19.43
CA CYS A 36 -9.13 6.34 19.90
C CYS A 36 -7.82 6.88 20.50
N LEU A 37 -7.12 6.06 21.31
CA LEU A 37 -5.80 6.39 21.85
C LEU A 37 -4.75 6.58 20.74
N SER A 38 -4.80 5.79 19.67
CA SER A 38 -3.89 5.93 18.52
C SER A 38 -4.08 7.28 17.83
N SER A 39 -5.31 7.61 17.46
CA SER A 39 -5.62 8.89 16.80
C SER A 39 -5.31 10.10 17.69
N PHE A 40 -5.52 9.97 19.01
CA PHE A 40 -5.16 11.03 19.96
C PHE A 40 -3.65 11.30 20.01
N VAL A 41 -2.83 10.24 19.97
CA VAL A 41 -1.37 10.37 19.93
C VAL A 41 -0.89 10.97 18.61
N GLU A 42 -1.50 10.60 17.48
CA GLU A 42 -1.19 11.15 16.15
C GLU A 42 -1.48 12.64 16.02
N GLN A 43 -2.56 13.11 16.67
CA GLN A 43 -2.96 14.53 16.65
C GLN A 43 -2.22 15.38 17.70
N SER A 44 -1.38 14.75 18.54
CA SER A 44 -0.62 15.44 19.58
C SER A 44 0.65 16.10 19.00
N PRO A 45 1.07 17.28 19.49
CA PRO A 45 2.33 17.91 19.08
C PRO A 45 3.54 17.00 19.34
N GLY A 46 4.55 17.02 18.46
CA GLY A 46 5.64 16.03 18.44
C GLY A 46 6.39 15.81 19.77
N ASN A 47 6.57 16.86 20.58
CA ASN A 47 7.19 16.76 21.91
C ASN A 47 6.30 16.02 22.93
N LEU A 48 4.98 16.13 22.81
CA LEU A 48 4.01 15.41 23.61
C LEU A 48 3.83 13.98 23.08
N GLN A 49 3.78 13.81 21.76
CA GLN A 49 3.64 12.51 21.10
C GLN A 49 4.69 11.51 21.59
N GLN A 50 5.98 11.90 21.60
CA GLN A 50 7.07 11.06 22.12
C GLN A 50 6.88 10.69 23.60
N LYS A 51 6.34 11.61 24.41
CA LYS A 51 6.10 11.38 25.84
C LYS A 51 4.92 10.44 26.10
N LEU A 52 3.85 10.55 25.31
CA LEU A 52 2.69 9.67 25.38
C LEU A 52 3.04 8.24 24.94
N ILE A 53 3.82 8.10 23.85
CA ILE A 53 4.31 6.80 23.37
C ILE A 53 5.15 6.10 24.44
N ARG A 54 6.11 6.81 25.07
CA ARG A 54 6.95 6.24 26.15
C ARG A 54 6.15 5.82 27.40
N ARG A 55 4.98 6.41 27.63
CA ARG A 55 4.11 6.07 28.77
C ARG A 55 3.24 4.86 28.53
N SER A 56 2.92 4.53 27.27
CA SER A 56 1.99 3.44 27.01
C SER A 56 2.63 2.08 27.22
N THR A 57 2.05 1.30 28.12
CA THR A 57 2.45 -0.08 28.41
C THR A 57 1.93 -1.08 27.38
N HIS A 58 1.14 -0.64 26.39
CA HIS A 58 0.41 -1.53 25.49
C HIS A 58 1.21 -1.85 24.24
N SER A 59 1.37 -3.16 23.95
CA SER A 59 2.05 -3.65 22.75
C SER A 59 1.45 -3.12 21.45
N LYS A 60 0.19 -2.63 21.43
CA LYS A 60 -0.43 -2.03 20.23
C LYS A 60 -0.07 -0.55 20.02
N VAL A 61 0.17 0.20 21.09
CA VAL A 61 0.73 1.57 21.02
C VAL A 61 2.25 1.51 20.86
N ASN A 62 2.91 0.49 21.43
CA ASN A 62 4.31 0.17 21.14
C ASN A 62 4.50 -0.52 19.77
N ALA A 63 3.47 -1.15 19.19
CA ALA A 63 3.46 -1.59 17.80
C ALA A 63 3.43 -0.40 16.84
N PHE A 64 3.15 0.83 17.32
CA PHE A 64 3.42 2.06 16.57
C PHE A 64 4.93 2.34 16.47
N ARG A 65 5.71 1.92 17.48
CA ARG A 65 7.18 1.90 17.43
C ARG A 65 7.70 0.81 16.48
N GLU A 66 6.97 -0.30 16.29
CA GLU A 66 7.27 -1.33 15.27
C GLU A 66 6.68 -1.01 13.88
N ARG A 67 5.64 -0.17 13.77
CA ARG A 67 5.22 0.43 12.48
C ARG A 67 6.18 1.52 11.99
N THR A 68 6.97 2.10 12.89
CA THR A 68 8.10 2.98 12.56
C THR A 68 9.44 2.25 12.53
N SER A 69 9.45 0.93 12.74
CA SER A 69 10.59 0.05 12.54
C SER A 69 10.08 -1.26 11.96
N CYS A 70 9.73 -1.20 10.67
CA CYS A 70 9.43 -2.37 9.83
C CYS A 70 10.38 -3.52 10.21
N ASN A 71 9.80 -4.64 10.66
CA ASN A 71 10.56 -5.84 10.97
C ASN A 71 11.05 -6.47 9.66
N ILE A 72 12.26 -6.06 9.28
CA ILE A 72 13.14 -6.64 8.28
C ILE A 72 13.45 -8.09 8.68
N ARG A 73 12.66 -9.07 8.23
CA ARG A 73 13.11 -10.48 8.31
C ARG A 73 12.91 -11.35 7.09
N ASN A 74 12.08 -10.99 6.10
CA ASN A 74 11.80 -11.95 5.01
C ASN A 74 12.25 -11.53 3.60
N PHE A 75 13.03 -10.45 3.43
CA PHE A 75 13.63 -10.13 2.13
C PHE A 75 15.10 -9.71 2.14
N THR A 76 15.80 -9.78 3.28
CA THR A 76 17.27 -9.66 3.29
C THR A 76 17.87 -10.78 4.12
N GLY A 77 18.61 -11.66 3.45
CA GLY A 77 19.72 -12.34 4.11
C GLY A 77 20.69 -11.29 4.63
N SER A 78 21.10 -11.46 5.89
CA SER A 78 22.07 -10.65 6.63
C SER A 78 21.66 -9.22 6.99
N GLY A 79 21.71 -8.96 8.31
CA GLY A 79 21.51 -7.65 8.90
C GLY A 79 22.48 -6.60 8.38
N GLY A 80 21.92 -5.50 7.89
CA GLY A 80 22.63 -4.26 7.59
C GLY A 80 21.71 -3.10 7.94
N GLY A 81 22.19 -2.17 8.76
CA GLY A 81 21.43 -0.97 9.15
C GLY A 81 21.12 -0.06 7.96
N PHE A 82 19.98 0.63 8.03
CA PHE A 82 19.55 1.64 7.05
C PHE A 82 20.67 2.67 6.81
N ARG A 83 21.12 2.82 5.56
CA ARG A 83 22.06 3.86 5.14
C ARG A 83 21.27 5.05 4.59
N MET A 84 21.71 6.27 4.90
CA MET A 84 21.16 7.50 4.31
C MET A 84 21.42 7.45 2.79
N GLY A 85 20.38 7.22 1.97
CA GLY A 85 20.48 7.05 0.52
C GLY A 85 19.61 5.95 -0.08
N ASP A 86 19.03 5.08 0.75
CA ASP A 86 18.15 4.00 0.28
C ASP A 86 16.75 4.53 -0.05
N LYS A 87 16.19 4.15 -1.21
CA LYS A 87 14.81 4.46 -1.61
C LYS A 87 13.83 4.03 -0.52
N PRO A 88 12.74 4.75 -0.28
CA PRO A 88 11.75 4.33 0.71
C PRO A 88 11.16 2.95 0.36
N ILE A 89 10.73 2.21 1.40
CA ILE A 89 10.30 0.81 1.26
C ILE A 89 9.14 0.61 0.26
N TRP A 90 8.18 1.54 0.22
CA TRP A 90 7.06 1.48 -0.72
C TRP A 90 7.50 1.67 -2.17
N GLU A 91 8.54 2.46 -2.41
CA GLU A 91 9.12 2.63 -3.74
C GLU A 91 9.84 1.35 -4.16
N GLN A 92 10.61 0.72 -3.27
CA GLN A 92 11.26 -0.56 -3.57
C GLN A 92 10.24 -1.66 -3.93
N ILE A 93 9.16 -1.79 -3.14
CA ILE A 93 8.10 -2.78 -3.36
C ILE A 93 7.32 -2.46 -4.64
N GLY A 94 6.89 -1.21 -4.80
CA GLY A 94 6.11 -0.76 -5.95
C GLY A 94 6.89 -0.94 -7.26
N SER A 95 8.16 -0.52 -7.29
CA SER A 95 9.02 -0.70 -8.47
C SER A 95 9.28 -2.18 -8.79
N SER A 96 9.47 -3.02 -7.78
CA SER A 96 9.64 -4.47 -7.98
C SER A 96 8.36 -5.11 -8.53
N PHE A 97 7.19 -4.72 -8.00
CA PHE A 97 5.90 -5.17 -8.51
C PHE A 97 5.70 -4.77 -9.97
N VAL A 98 5.94 -3.49 -10.31
CA VAL A 98 5.80 -2.98 -11.67
C VAL A 98 6.70 -3.74 -12.64
N GLN A 99 7.97 -3.93 -12.29
CA GLN A 99 8.91 -4.70 -13.10
C GLN A 99 8.41 -6.14 -13.33
N HIS A 100 7.95 -6.80 -12.27
CA HIS A 100 7.47 -8.17 -12.34
C HIS A 100 6.17 -8.29 -13.15
N TYR A 101 5.24 -7.37 -12.95
CA TYR A 101 3.97 -7.30 -13.68
C TYR A 101 4.19 -7.24 -15.18
N TYR A 102 4.94 -6.25 -15.66
CA TYR A 102 5.18 -6.08 -17.10
C TYR A 102 6.05 -7.19 -17.68
N HIS A 103 6.99 -7.74 -16.92
CA HIS A 103 7.75 -8.91 -17.36
C HIS A 103 6.83 -10.11 -17.65
N ILE A 104 5.90 -10.43 -16.74
CA ILE A 104 4.92 -11.50 -16.97
C ILE A 104 3.98 -11.12 -18.12
N PHE A 105 3.49 -9.89 -18.17
CA PHE A 105 2.56 -9.43 -19.20
C PHE A 105 3.14 -9.62 -20.61
N ASP A 106 4.42 -9.26 -20.80
CA ASP A 106 5.11 -9.32 -22.09
C ASP A 106 5.53 -10.75 -22.48
N THR A 107 5.68 -11.67 -21.52
CA THR A 107 6.15 -13.03 -21.75
C THR A 107 5.04 -14.07 -21.76
N ASP A 108 4.21 -14.10 -20.72
CA ASP A 108 3.09 -15.03 -20.56
C ASP A 108 2.02 -14.43 -19.64
N ARG A 109 1.12 -13.64 -20.24
CA ARG A 109 0.01 -12.98 -19.53
C ARG A 109 -0.94 -13.94 -18.81
N THR A 110 -0.94 -15.23 -19.14
CA THR A 110 -1.79 -16.22 -18.43
C THR A 110 -1.35 -16.42 -16.98
N GLN A 111 -0.09 -16.13 -16.66
CA GLN A 111 0.47 -16.25 -15.30
C GLN A 111 0.20 -15.04 -14.40
N LEU A 112 -0.38 -13.96 -14.93
CA LEU A 112 -0.72 -12.76 -14.16
C LEU A 112 -1.71 -13.03 -13.02
N GLY A 113 -2.45 -14.13 -13.09
CA GLY A 113 -3.34 -14.54 -12.00
C GLY A 113 -2.65 -14.73 -10.65
N SER A 114 -1.33 -14.93 -10.60
CA SER A 114 -0.57 -14.99 -9.34
C SER A 114 -0.52 -13.66 -8.58
N LEU A 115 -0.71 -12.54 -9.28
CA LEU A 115 -0.64 -11.18 -8.73
C LEU A 115 -2.00 -10.67 -8.22
N TYR A 116 -3.09 -11.37 -8.55
CA TYR A 116 -4.45 -10.98 -8.20
C TYR A 116 -5.10 -11.96 -7.21
N ILE A 117 -6.14 -11.50 -6.54
CA ILE A 117 -7.00 -12.25 -5.63
C ILE A 117 -8.46 -12.21 -6.10
N ASP A 118 -9.33 -13.01 -5.48
CA ASP A 118 -10.75 -13.07 -5.86
C ASP A 118 -11.50 -11.74 -5.62
N ALA A 119 -10.97 -10.89 -4.75
CA ALA A 119 -11.50 -9.55 -4.50
C ALA A 119 -10.90 -8.46 -5.40
N SER A 120 -9.99 -8.79 -6.31
CA SER A 120 -9.34 -7.80 -7.18
C SER A 120 -10.32 -7.21 -8.19
N CYS A 121 -10.15 -5.94 -8.52
CA CYS A 121 -10.92 -5.25 -9.55
C CYS A 121 -10.01 -4.70 -10.63
N LEU A 122 -10.34 -4.97 -11.90
CA LEU A 122 -9.67 -4.40 -13.07
C LEU A 122 -10.63 -3.49 -13.83
N THR A 123 -10.16 -2.32 -14.23
CA THR A 123 -10.78 -1.49 -15.26
C THR A 123 -9.84 -1.39 -16.46
N TRP A 124 -10.20 -2.02 -17.58
CA TRP A 124 -9.40 -2.03 -18.80
C TRP A 124 -10.13 -1.27 -19.90
N GLU A 125 -9.59 -0.14 -20.35
CA GLU A 125 -10.24 0.71 -21.37
C GLU A 125 -11.71 1.08 -21.01
N GLY A 126 -12.01 1.17 -19.71
CA GLY A 126 -13.33 1.52 -19.19
C GLY A 126 -14.27 0.34 -18.96
N GLN A 127 -13.89 -0.87 -19.40
CA GLN A 127 -14.61 -2.09 -19.07
C GLN A 127 -14.14 -2.62 -17.71
N GLN A 128 -15.08 -2.87 -16.81
CA GLN A 128 -14.78 -3.37 -15.46
C GLN A 128 -14.94 -4.89 -15.41
N CYS A 129 -14.04 -5.56 -14.70
CA CYS A 129 -14.20 -6.95 -14.31
C CYS A 129 -13.68 -7.14 -12.88
N GLN A 130 -14.23 -8.13 -12.19
CA GLN A 130 -13.92 -8.40 -10.79
C GLN A 130 -13.55 -9.87 -10.61
N GLY A 131 -12.54 -10.11 -9.78
CA GLY A 131 -12.03 -11.42 -9.42
C GLY A 131 -10.95 -11.91 -10.38
N LYS A 132 -9.99 -12.63 -9.79
CA LYS A 132 -8.82 -13.18 -10.47
C LYS A 132 -9.14 -13.89 -11.79
N THR A 133 -10.14 -14.77 -11.82
CA THR A 133 -10.51 -15.53 -13.02
C THR A 133 -10.94 -14.61 -14.16
N ALA A 134 -11.88 -13.69 -13.91
CA ALA A 134 -12.37 -12.77 -14.92
C ALA A 134 -11.28 -11.81 -15.43
N ILE A 135 -10.36 -11.39 -14.54
CA ILE A 135 -9.20 -10.58 -14.88
C ILE A 135 -8.28 -11.33 -15.85
N VAL A 136 -7.89 -12.57 -15.51
CA VAL A 136 -7.00 -13.37 -16.37
C VAL A 136 -7.66 -13.68 -17.72
N GLU A 137 -8.95 -13.99 -17.73
CA GLU A 137 -9.72 -14.17 -18.98
C GLU A 137 -9.69 -12.90 -19.84
N LYS A 138 -9.97 -11.73 -19.24
CA LYS A 138 -9.94 -10.44 -19.94
C LYS A 138 -8.56 -10.16 -20.54
N LEU A 139 -7.49 -10.31 -19.77
CA LEU A 139 -6.12 -10.07 -20.23
C LEU A 139 -5.67 -11.10 -21.28
N SER A 140 -6.10 -12.35 -21.15
CA SER A 140 -5.80 -13.40 -22.14
C SER A 140 -6.52 -13.16 -23.47
N SER A 141 -7.73 -12.61 -23.42
CA SER A 141 -8.57 -12.33 -24.60
C SER A 141 -8.13 -11.14 -25.45
N LEU A 142 -7.12 -10.37 -25.02
CA LEU A 142 -6.68 -9.19 -25.74
C LEU A 142 -6.16 -9.55 -27.15
N PRO A 143 -6.50 -8.77 -28.18
CA PRO A 143 -6.33 -9.16 -29.58
C PRO A 143 -4.90 -8.87 -30.11
N PHE A 144 -3.88 -9.34 -29.40
CA PHE A 144 -2.48 -9.28 -29.83
C PHE A 144 -1.72 -10.56 -29.46
N GLN A 145 -0.72 -10.92 -30.25
CA GLN A 145 0.14 -12.09 -29.99
C GLN A 145 1.33 -11.71 -29.13
N LYS A 146 1.99 -10.61 -29.46
CA LYS A 146 3.17 -10.08 -28.76
C LYS A 146 2.89 -8.66 -28.31
N ILE A 147 3.40 -8.32 -27.14
CA ILE A 147 3.36 -6.96 -26.62
C ILE A 147 4.67 -6.68 -25.89
N GLN A 148 5.11 -5.43 -25.95
CA GLN A 148 6.27 -4.95 -25.22
C GLN A 148 5.92 -3.64 -24.54
N HIS A 149 6.13 -3.56 -23.23
CA HIS A 149 5.97 -2.33 -22.47
C HIS A 149 7.34 -1.68 -22.18
N SER A 150 7.39 -0.35 -22.29
CA SER A 150 8.52 0.48 -21.91
C SER A 150 8.05 1.55 -20.93
N ILE A 151 8.55 1.47 -19.70
CA ILE A 151 8.14 2.37 -18.62
C ILE A 151 8.88 3.70 -18.74
N THR A 152 8.14 4.80 -18.89
CA THR A 152 8.71 6.15 -18.96
C THR A 152 8.88 6.72 -17.56
N SER A 153 7.87 6.58 -16.72
CA SER A 153 7.90 7.00 -15.33
C SER A 153 7.00 6.12 -14.47
N GLN A 154 7.34 6.00 -13.19
CA GLN A 154 6.52 5.34 -12.20
C GLN A 154 6.66 6.07 -10.87
N ASP A 155 5.53 6.26 -10.20
CA ASP A 155 5.43 6.94 -8.91
C ASP A 155 4.74 6.04 -7.91
N HIS A 156 5.27 5.98 -6.70
CA HIS A 156 4.76 5.08 -5.65
C HIS A 156 4.51 5.85 -4.35
N GLN A 157 3.34 5.67 -3.76
CA GLN A 157 2.97 6.29 -2.49
C GLN A 157 2.36 5.27 -1.52
N PRO A 158 2.69 5.36 -0.22
CA PRO A 158 1.96 4.62 0.80
C PRO A 158 0.58 5.25 1.01
N THR A 159 -0.44 4.43 1.25
CA THR A 159 -1.78 4.89 1.64
C THR A 159 -1.98 4.77 3.16
N PRO A 160 -2.94 5.50 3.74
CA PRO A 160 -3.26 5.39 5.18
C PRO A 160 -3.58 3.96 5.64
N ASP A 161 -4.17 3.14 4.75
CA ASP A 161 -4.56 1.75 5.03
C ASP A 161 -3.43 0.74 4.78
N SER A 162 -2.18 1.18 4.81
CA SER A 162 -0.98 0.34 4.60
C SER A 162 -0.98 -0.37 3.24
N CYS A 163 -1.58 0.25 2.22
CA CYS A 163 -1.45 -0.17 0.83
C CYS A 163 -0.37 0.66 0.12
N ILE A 164 0.01 0.25 -1.08
CA ILE A 164 0.89 1.04 -1.96
C ILE A 164 0.11 1.38 -3.22
N LEU A 165 -0.04 2.67 -3.50
CA LEU A 165 -0.53 3.17 -4.77
C LEU A 165 0.67 3.31 -5.72
N SER A 166 0.59 2.69 -6.89
CA SER A 166 1.58 2.84 -7.95
C SER A 166 0.91 3.41 -9.19
N MET A 167 1.44 4.52 -9.72
CA MET A 167 1.03 5.09 -11.00
C MET A 167 2.16 4.88 -12.00
N VAL A 168 1.83 4.41 -13.18
CA VAL A 168 2.77 4.10 -14.26
C VAL A 168 2.35 4.86 -15.50
N VAL A 169 3.33 5.50 -16.13
CA VAL A 169 3.19 6.09 -17.47
C VAL A 169 4.26 5.47 -18.34
N GLY A 170 3.87 5.03 -19.53
CA GLY A 170 4.78 4.36 -20.43
C GLY A 170 4.29 4.35 -21.87
N GLN A 171 5.00 3.58 -22.66
CA GLN A 171 4.68 3.28 -24.04
C GLN A 171 4.61 1.78 -24.22
N LEU A 172 3.74 1.32 -25.11
CA LEU A 172 3.65 -0.09 -25.49
C LEU A 172 3.64 -0.23 -27.01
N LYS A 173 4.11 -1.39 -27.47
CA LYS A 173 4.00 -1.83 -28.85
C LYS A 173 3.35 -3.21 -28.85
N ALA A 174 2.17 -3.32 -29.45
CA ALA A 174 1.49 -4.59 -29.69
C ALA A 174 1.74 -5.03 -31.14
N ASP A 175 2.25 -6.23 -31.34
CA ASP A 175 2.58 -6.78 -32.66
C ASP A 175 3.30 -5.76 -33.58
N GLU A 176 2.76 -5.49 -34.76
CA GLU A 176 3.30 -4.50 -35.71
C GLU A 176 2.63 -3.12 -35.60
N ASP A 177 1.74 -2.92 -34.63
CA ASP A 177 1.05 -1.66 -34.44
C ASP A 177 2.01 -0.52 -34.05
N PRO A 178 1.62 0.74 -34.27
CA PRO A 178 2.36 1.89 -33.79
C PRO A 178 2.59 1.84 -32.28
N ILE A 179 3.65 2.51 -31.82
CA ILE A 179 3.88 2.69 -30.39
C ILE A 179 2.81 3.63 -29.83
N ILE A 180 2.11 3.21 -28.78
CA ILE A 180 1.04 3.98 -28.13
C ILE A 180 1.44 4.25 -26.68
N GLY A 181 1.18 5.46 -26.18
CA GLY A 181 1.33 5.76 -24.76
C GLY A 181 0.25 5.06 -23.93
N PHE A 182 0.52 4.80 -22.66
CA PHE A 182 -0.47 4.27 -21.73
C PHE A 182 -0.26 4.82 -20.32
N HIS A 183 -1.34 4.74 -19.53
CA HIS A 183 -1.36 5.02 -18.11
C HIS A 183 -1.93 3.80 -17.38
N GLN A 184 -1.29 3.39 -16.30
CA GLN A 184 -1.79 2.31 -15.46
C GLN A 184 -1.63 2.64 -13.98
N ILE A 185 -2.63 2.29 -13.18
CA ILE A 185 -2.64 2.50 -11.73
C ILE A 185 -2.87 1.17 -11.04
N PHE A 186 -2.05 0.88 -10.03
CA PHE A 186 -2.17 -0.29 -9.18
C PHE A 186 -2.34 0.11 -7.71
N ILE A 187 -3.22 -0.58 -7.00
CA ILE A 187 -3.24 -0.58 -5.53
C ILE A 187 -2.77 -1.96 -5.06
N LEU A 188 -1.68 -1.97 -4.30
CA LEU A 188 -1.08 -3.17 -3.74
C LEU A 188 -1.39 -3.27 -2.26
N LYS A 189 -1.76 -4.46 -1.80
CA LYS A 189 -2.02 -4.74 -0.39
C LYS A 189 -1.21 -5.96 0.04
N ASN A 190 -0.62 -5.88 1.23
CA ASN A 190 0.01 -7.04 1.84
C ASN A 190 -1.07 -7.93 2.47
N ILE A 191 -1.17 -9.17 2.04
CA ILE A 191 -2.07 -10.19 2.57
C ILE A 191 -1.24 -11.45 2.81
N SER A 192 -1.19 -11.90 4.07
CA SER A 192 -0.42 -13.09 4.47
C SER A 192 1.05 -13.03 4.01
N ASP A 193 1.71 -11.90 4.26
CA ASP A 193 3.10 -11.61 3.89
C ASP A 193 3.40 -11.52 2.38
N ALA A 194 2.38 -11.59 1.51
CA ALA A 194 2.52 -11.41 0.06
C ALA A 194 1.87 -10.10 -0.40
N TRP A 195 2.53 -9.37 -1.30
CA TRP A 195 1.97 -8.18 -1.94
C TRP A 195 1.15 -8.59 -3.16
N VAL A 196 -0.15 -8.29 -3.13
CA VAL A 196 -1.10 -8.59 -4.21
C VAL A 196 -1.76 -7.31 -4.72
N CYS A 197 -2.17 -7.31 -5.98
CA CYS A 197 -2.89 -6.19 -6.59
C CYS A 197 -4.40 -6.31 -6.31
N THR A 198 -4.96 -5.34 -5.59
CA THR A 198 -6.41 -5.29 -5.31
C THR A 198 -7.16 -4.46 -6.34
N ASN A 199 -6.53 -3.44 -6.93
CA ASN A 199 -7.14 -2.59 -7.94
C ASN A 199 -6.14 -2.30 -9.05
N ASP A 200 -6.61 -2.44 -10.28
CA ASP A 200 -5.86 -2.19 -11.50
C ASP A 200 -6.72 -1.35 -12.46
N MET A 201 -6.16 -0.26 -12.97
CA MET A 201 -6.83 0.60 -13.95
C MET A 201 -5.87 0.91 -15.09
N PHE A 202 -6.24 0.52 -16.31
CA PHE A 202 -5.44 0.71 -17.51
C PHE A 202 -6.18 1.59 -18.53
N ARG A 203 -5.44 2.55 -19.11
CA ARG A 203 -5.89 3.40 -20.21
C ARG A 203 -4.79 3.63 -21.24
N LEU A 204 -5.12 3.52 -22.51
CA LEU A 204 -4.28 4.03 -23.60
C LEU A 204 -4.33 5.56 -23.62
N ALA A 205 -3.18 6.18 -23.87
CA ALA A 205 -3.04 7.62 -24.07
C ALA A 205 -3.43 8.00 -25.50
N LEU A 206 -4.71 7.80 -25.84
CA LEU A 206 -5.28 8.21 -27.12
C LEU A 206 -5.74 9.66 -26.99
N HIS A 207 -5.17 10.55 -27.80
CA HIS A 207 -5.67 11.92 -27.92
C HIS A 207 -6.84 11.92 -28.92
N ASN A 208 -8.01 12.38 -28.48
CA ASN A 208 -9.07 12.78 -29.41
C ASN A 208 -8.61 14.08 -30.08
N TYR A 209 -8.04 14.00 -31.28
CA TYR A 209 -7.94 15.17 -32.15
C TYR A 209 -9.34 15.42 -32.70
N GLY A 210 -10.08 16.33 -32.06
CA GLY A 210 -11.32 16.90 -32.57
C GLY A 210 -11.04 18.07 -33.51
#